data_AF-A0A1V8NRJ2-F1
#
_entry.id   AF-A0A1V8NRJ2-F1
#
_cell.length_a   1.000
_cell.length_b   1.000
_cell.length_c   1.000
_cell.angle_alpha   90.00
_cell.angle_beta   90.00
_cell.angle_gamma   90.00
#
_symmetry.space_group_name_H-M   'P 1'
#
loop_
_entity.id
_entity.type
_entity.pdbx_description
1 polymer ?
#
loop_
_entity_poly.entity_id
_entity_poly.type
_entity_poly.pdbx_seq_one_letter_code
_entity_poly.pdbx_strand_id
1 'polypeptide(L)'
;MKVIFLPVKNMNPTYTALIALLRAGSIRPVADTQALNDAASTQFSVRLRPESRIFFDDCAGRLGISRAALFSMLADGMISEVRDDTADRAVSLYERFCLLMDAHGLDVTEQARLLKPWGFRISVLSGRERTLDLLTVPLLEQLAGWFYVDVDWLRVRSACPVCVPDGDGADNWSAVTEHLRTLPGVEGAGEPVELIFCFSRRTTGEPVRDVGLCLRYRRFTGEVTVPVVRWYGMAAWDVPYTQEVFRRLQSLACGSARGEPLRTPSESYPSIRCRYFRLSARQLQGLSRGEILPVMVLNHPLGEYPGIP
;
A
#
# COMPACT_ATOMS: atom_id res chain seq x y z
N MET A 1 -26.40 4.40 -39.58
CA MET A 1 -26.03 3.02 -39.20
C MET A 1 -26.54 2.79 -37.78
N LYS A 2 -27.64 2.04 -37.61
CA LYS A 2 -28.25 1.75 -36.30
C LYS A 2 -27.46 0.59 -35.69
N VAL A 3 -26.63 0.85 -34.67
CA VAL A 3 -26.01 -0.21 -33.88
C VAL A 3 -27.10 -0.82 -33.02
N ILE A 4 -27.55 -2.01 -33.40
CA ILE A 4 -28.46 -2.82 -32.61
C ILE A 4 -27.61 -3.44 -31.49
N PHE A 5 -27.72 -2.92 -30.27
CA PHE A 5 -27.24 -3.64 -29.09
C PHE A 5 -28.18 -4.83 -28.88
N LEU A 6 -27.71 -6.02 -29.22
CA LEU A 6 -28.35 -7.26 -28.79
C LEU A 6 -28.37 -7.29 -27.26
N PRO A 7 -29.50 -7.64 -26.62
CA PRO A 7 -29.54 -7.80 -25.18
C PRO A 7 -28.59 -8.93 -24.79
N VAL A 8 -27.69 -8.68 -23.82
CA VAL A 8 -26.79 -9.70 -23.26
C VAL A 8 -27.65 -10.78 -22.61
N LYS A 9 -27.94 -11.83 -23.37
CA LYS A 9 -28.75 -12.98 -22.97
C LYS A 9 -27.87 -13.89 -22.10
N ASN A 10 -28.30 -14.14 -20.86
CA ASN A 10 -27.85 -15.18 -19.93
C ASN A 10 -26.36 -15.16 -19.51
N MET A 11 -25.93 -14.13 -18.78
CA MET A 11 -24.74 -14.24 -17.94
C MET A 11 -25.14 -14.78 -16.56
N ASN A 12 -24.44 -15.79 -16.05
CA ASN A 12 -24.65 -16.25 -14.67
C ASN A 12 -24.40 -15.09 -13.70
N PRO A 13 -25.34 -14.78 -12.78
CA PRO A 13 -25.21 -13.66 -11.86
C PRO A 13 -24.14 -13.96 -10.82
N THR A 14 -22.90 -13.63 -11.17
CA THR A 14 -21.71 -13.81 -10.35
C THR A 14 -21.02 -12.46 -10.16
N TYR A 15 -20.24 -12.32 -9.09
CA TYR A 15 -19.45 -11.11 -8.87
C TYR A 15 -18.50 -10.83 -10.04
N THR A 16 -17.85 -11.86 -10.59
CA THR A 16 -16.99 -11.74 -11.77
C THR A 16 -17.74 -11.22 -12.99
N ALA A 17 -18.97 -11.70 -13.20
CA ALA A 17 -19.83 -11.22 -14.28
C ALA A 17 -20.20 -9.73 -14.11
N LEU A 18 -20.53 -9.30 -12.89
CA LEU A 18 -20.79 -7.89 -12.59
C LEU A 18 -19.55 -7.03 -12.90
N ILE A 19 -18.38 -7.39 -12.38
CA ILE A 19 -17.14 -6.65 -12.63
C ILE A 19 -16.81 -6.57 -14.12
N ALA A 20 -17.02 -7.64 -14.88
CA ALA A 20 -16.84 -7.64 -16.32
C ALA A 20 -17.79 -6.63 -17.02
N LEU A 21 -19.06 -6.56 -16.62
CA LEU A 21 -20.03 -5.60 -17.17
C LEU A 21 -19.67 -4.15 -16.86
N LEU A 22 -19.23 -3.89 -15.63
CA LEU A 22 -18.79 -2.56 -15.19
C LEU A 22 -17.57 -2.11 -16.02
N ARG A 23 -16.55 -2.97 -16.15
CA ARG A 23 -15.34 -2.68 -16.95
C ARG A 23 -15.61 -2.57 -18.44
N ALA A 24 -16.58 -3.31 -18.96
CA ALA A 24 -17.01 -3.21 -20.36
C ALA A 24 -17.82 -1.93 -20.63
N GLY A 25 -18.11 -1.10 -19.62
CA GLY A 25 -18.92 0.12 -19.77
C GLY A 25 -20.36 -0.15 -20.18
N SER A 26 -20.84 -1.39 -19.97
CA SER A 26 -22.18 -1.84 -20.36
C SER A 26 -23.26 -1.33 -19.40
N ILE A 27 -22.86 -0.94 -18.19
CA ILE A 27 -23.69 -0.29 -17.18
C ILE A 27 -23.09 1.09 -16.94
N ARG A 28 -23.89 2.14 -17.09
CA ARG A 28 -23.48 3.52 -16.82
C ARG A 28 -24.31 4.10 -15.68
N PRO A 29 -23.71 4.83 -14.73
CA PRO A 29 -24.45 5.53 -13.70
C PRO A 29 -25.43 6.53 -14.32
N VAL A 30 -26.62 6.61 -13.74
CA VAL A 30 -27.64 7.58 -14.17
C VAL A 30 -27.19 8.98 -13.72
N ALA A 31 -26.96 9.88 -14.67
CA ALA A 31 -26.62 11.28 -14.40
C ALA A 31 -27.84 12.22 -14.44
N ASP A 32 -29.03 11.69 -14.74
CA ASP A 32 -30.25 12.47 -14.85
C ASP A 32 -30.85 12.78 -13.47
N THR A 33 -30.85 14.07 -13.11
CA THR A 33 -31.38 14.61 -11.85
C THR A 33 -32.85 14.28 -11.61
N GLN A 34 -33.65 14.11 -12.67
CA GLN A 34 -35.07 13.79 -12.52
C GLN A 34 -35.29 12.33 -12.09
N ALA A 35 -34.53 11.40 -12.70
CA ALA A 35 -34.56 9.98 -12.33
C ALA A 35 -33.97 9.72 -10.93
N LEU A 36 -33.00 10.53 -10.50
CA LEU A 36 -32.44 10.47 -9.14
C LEU A 36 -33.45 10.90 -8.07
N ASN A 37 -34.27 11.92 -8.35
CA ASN A 37 -35.30 12.40 -7.44
C ASN A 37 -36.45 11.38 -7.28
N ASP A 38 -36.84 10.69 -8.36
CA ASP A 38 -37.86 9.65 -8.31
C ASP A 38 -37.38 8.41 -7.51
N ALA A 39 -36.08 8.08 -7.60
CA ALA A 39 -35.47 6.95 -6.89
C ALA A 39 -35.18 7.21 -5.41
N ALA A 40 -35.02 8.48 -4.99
CA ALA A 40 -34.66 8.88 -3.62
C ALA A 40 -35.68 8.44 -2.55
N SER A 41 -36.91 8.09 -2.96
CA SER A 41 -38.00 7.66 -2.07
C SER A 41 -38.02 6.16 -1.75
N THR A 42 -37.16 5.35 -2.39
CA THR A 42 -37.22 3.88 -2.26
C THR A 42 -36.16 3.37 -1.29
N GLN A 43 -36.52 3.23 -0.01
CA GLN A 43 -35.68 2.51 0.95
C GLN A 43 -35.82 1.00 0.73
N PHE A 44 -34.71 0.31 0.50
CA PHE A 44 -34.67 -1.16 0.49
C PHE A 44 -33.75 -1.68 1.61
N SER A 45 -34.14 -2.79 2.24
CA SER A 45 -33.35 -3.44 3.29
C SER A 45 -32.58 -4.63 2.71
N VAL A 46 -31.28 -4.69 2.99
CA VAL A 46 -30.42 -5.81 2.59
C VAL A 46 -30.28 -6.78 3.76
N ARG A 47 -30.67 -8.05 3.55
CA ARG A 47 -30.43 -9.12 4.51
C ARG A 47 -29.07 -9.77 4.24
N LEU A 48 -28.14 -9.61 5.18
CA LEU A 48 -26.82 -10.23 5.12
C LEU A 48 -26.81 -11.59 5.82
N ARG A 49 -25.98 -12.50 5.34
CA ARG A 49 -25.63 -13.72 6.07
C ARG A 49 -24.87 -13.35 7.36
N PRO A 50 -24.93 -14.19 8.42
CA PRO A 50 -24.24 -13.90 9.68
C PRO A 50 -22.74 -13.63 9.52
N GLU A 51 -22.05 -14.43 8.71
CA GLU A 51 -20.62 -14.28 8.41
C GLU A 51 -20.29 -12.92 7.75
N SER A 52 -21.09 -12.50 6.76
CA SER A 52 -20.94 -11.20 6.12
C SER A 52 -21.23 -10.08 7.12
N ARG A 53 -22.24 -10.24 7.98
CA ARG A 53 -22.55 -9.24 9.00
C ARG A 53 -21.38 -8.99 9.94
N ILE A 54 -20.77 -10.05 10.47
CA ILE A 54 -19.60 -9.95 11.36
C ILE A 54 -18.46 -9.22 10.65
N PHE A 55 -18.15 -9.62 9.42
CA PHE A 55 -17.10 -8.96 8.62
C PHE A 55 -17.37 -7.46 8.42
N PHE A 56 -18.60 -7.08 8.06
CA PHE A 56 -18.97 -5.67 7.87
C PHE A 56 -18.94 -4.89 9.18
N ASP A 57 -19.32 -5.51 10.30
CA ASP A 57 -19.23 -4.89 11.64
C ASP A 57 -17.77 -4.64 12.03
N ASP A 58 -16.86 -5.59 11.76
CA ASP A 58 -15.42 -5.41 11.99
C ASP A 58 -14.84 -4.28 11.13
N CYS A 59 -15.20 -4.22 9.85
CA CYS A 59 -14.77 -3.15 8.94
C CYS A 59 -15.28 -1.78 9.40
N ALA A 60 -16.57 -1.66 9.69
CA ALA A 60 -17.18 -0.41 10.13
C ALA A 60 -16.58 0.06 11.47
N GLY A 61 -16.36 -0.86 12.41
CA GLY A 61 -15.71 -0.59 13.69
C GLY A 61 -14.28 -0.06 13.54
N ARG A 62 -13.48 -0.66 12.63
CA ARG A 62 -12.10 -0.20 12.35
C ARG A 62 -12.05 1.18 11.68
N LEU A 63 -13.06 1.51 10.88
CA LEU A 63 -13.18 2.81 10.21
C LEU A 63 -13.88 3.86 11.08
N GLY A 64 -14.44 3.49 12.23
CA GLY A 64 -15.17 4.40 13.12
C GLY A 64 -16.50 4.90 12.55
N ILE A 65 -17.12 4.15 11.64
CA ILE A 65 -18.37 4.54 10.96
C ILE A 65 -19.49 3.52 11.23
N SER A 66 -20.72 3.89 10.87
CA SER A 66 -21.84 2.94 10.92
C SER A 66 -21.76 1.94 9.75
N ARG A 67 -22.39 0.78 9.91
CA ARG A 67 -22.51 -0.21 8.84
C ARG A 67 -23.22 0.35 7.60
N ALA A 68 -24.24 1.18 7.80
CA ALA A 68 -24.96 1.83 6.71
C ALA A 68 -24.04 2.81 5.95
N ALA A 69 -23.22 3.58 6.67
CA ALA A 69 -22.22 4.44 6.06
C ALA A 69 -21.18 3.65 5.26
N LEU A 70 -20.76 2.47 5.76
CA LEU A 70 -19.89 1.55 5.00
C LEU A 70 -20.57 1.06 3.71
N PHE A 71 -21.85 0.72 3.74
CA PHE A 71 -22.59 0.33 2.53
C PHE A 71 -22.68 1.47 1.50
N SER A 72 -23.02 2.68 1.95
CA SER A 72 -23.03 3.86 1.09
C SER A 72 -21.65 4.10 0.48
N MET A 73 -20.59 4.08 1.28
CA MET A 73 -19.21 4.24 0.81
C MET A 73 -18.81 3.21 -0.25
N LEU A 74 -19.16 1.93 -0.07
CA LEU A 74 -18.87 0.88 -1.07
C LEU A 74 -19.66 1.09 -2.37
N ALA A 75 -20.92 1.49 -2.27
CA ALA A 75 -21.76 1.76 -3.44
C ALA A 75 -21.28 3.00 -4.19
N ASP A 76 -20.99 4.09 -3.48
CA ASP A 76 -20.49 5.35 -4.01
C ASP A 76 -19.12 5.14 -4.67
N GLY A 77 -18.21 4.38 -4.04
CA GLY A 77 -16.92 4.03 -4.61
C GLY A 77 -17.05 3.23 -5.92
N MET A 78 -17.93 2.23 -5.96
CA MET A 78 -18.20 1.48 -7.18
C MET A 78 -18.78 2.37 -8.29
N ILE A 79 -19.71 3.28 -7.96
CA ILE A 79 -20.29 4.20 -8.94
C ILE A 79 -19.22 5.17 -9.47
N SER A 80 -18.38 5.69 -8.59
CA SER A 80 -17.26 6.58 -8.90
C SER A 80 -16.24 5.90 -9.83
N GLU A 81 -15.86 4.66 -9.55
CA GLU A 81 -14.96 3.87 -10.43
C GLU A 81 -15.53 3.66 -11.84
N VAL A 82 -16.85 3.51 -11.97
CA VAL A 82 -17.51 3.28 -13.26
C VAL A 82 -17.70 4.60 -14.02
N ARG A 83 -17.95 5.70 -13.31
CA ARG A 83 -18.12 7.03 -13.91
C ARG A 83 -16.78 7.59 -14.39
N ASP A 84 -15.73 7.45 -13.58
CA ASP A 84 -14.36 7.88 -13.85
C ASP A 84 -14.26 9.32 -14.39
N ASP A 85 -15.03 10.23 -13.79
CA ASP A 85 -15.02 11.64 -14.17
C ASP A 85 -13.90 12.44 -13.46
N THR A 86 -13.77 13.72 -13.82
CA THR A 86 -12.72 14.57 -13.26
C THR A 86 -12.91 14.83 -11.76
N ALA A 87 -14.14 14.90 -11.28
CA ALA A 87 -14.43 15.14 -9.86
C ALA A 87 -14.07 13.89 -9.04
N ASP A 88 -14.41 12.71 -9.54
CA ASP A 88 -14.04 11.42 -8.93
C ASP A 88 -12.53 11.24 -8.83
N ARG A 89 -11.81 11.60 -9.90
CA ARG A 89 -10.34 11.57 -9.90
C ARG A 89 -9.73 12.55 -8.90
N ALA A 90 -10.31 13.75 -8.75
CA ALA A 90 -9.85 14.71 -7.76
C ALA A 90 -10.05 14.20 -6.32
N VAL A 91 -11.20 13.58 -6.04
CA VAL A 91 -11.46 12.93 -4.74
C VAL A 91 -10.47 11.80 -4.50
N SER A 92 -10.27 10.90 -5.48
CA SER A 92 -9.32 9.79 -5.40
C SER A 92 -7.88 10.26 -5.17
N LEU A 93 -7.45 11.36 -5.80
CA LEU A 93 -6.12 11.92 -5.61
C LEU A 93 -5.93 12.40 -4.16
N TYR A 94 -6.93 13.09 -3.61
CA TYR A 94 -6.91 13.51 -2.22
C TYR A 94 -6.88 12.32 -1.25
N GLU A 95 -7.71 11.30 -1.50
CA GLU A 95 -7.76 10.10 -0.65
C GLU A 95 -6.43 9.33 -0.66
N ARG A 96 -5.78 9.19 -1.83
CA ARG A 96 -4.46 8.55 -1.93
C ARG A 96 -3.37 9.35 -1.23
N PHE A 97 -3.44 10.68 -1.29
CA PHE A 97 -2.56 11.54 -0.51
C PHE A 97 -2.75 11.31 0.99
N CYS A 98 -3.98 11.34 1.50
CA CYS A 98 -4.27 11.09 2.92
C CYS A 98 -3.81 9.69 3.34
N LEU A 99 -4.16 8.66 2.57
CA LEU A 99 -3.74 7.29 2.83
C LEU A 99 -2.21 7.15 2.91
N LEU A 100 -1.47 7.83 2.02
CA LEU A 100 -0.02 7.82 2.04
C LEU A 100 0.53 8.45 3.33
N MET A 101 0.02 9.60 3.75
CA MET A 101 0.48 10.25 4.98
C MET A 101 0.14 9.40 6.22
N ASP A 102 -1.10 8.90 6.30
CA ASP A 102 -1.61 8.14 7.44
C ASP A 102 -0.91 6.77 7.56
N ALA A 103 -0.68 6.07 6.43
CA ALA A 103 0.00 4.78 6.42
C ALA A 103 1.45 4.88 6.93
N HIS A 104 2.09 6.02 6.70
CA HIS A 104 3.42 6.33 7.21
C HIS A 104 3.40 6.99 8.60
N GLY A 105 2.23 7.15 9.21
CA GLY A 105 2.07 7.64 10.58
C GLY A 105 2.45 9.10 10.76
N LEU A 106 2.38 9.92 9.70
CA LEU A 106 2.71 11.34 9.76
C LEU A 106 1.51 12.13 10.29
N ASP A 107 1.69 12.79 11.43
CA ASP A 107 0.67 13.70 11.95
C ASP A 107 0.54 14.98 11.11
N VAL A 108 -0.54 15.74 11.29
CA VAL A 108 -0.81 16.96 10.50
C VAL A 108 0.30 18.01 10.63
N THR A 109 1.00 18.06 11.77
CA THR A 109 2.13 18.98 12.00
C THR A 109 3.36 18.52 11.24
N GLU A 110 3.67 17.22 11.26
CA GLU A 110 4.75 16.60 10.50
C GLU A 110 4.51 16.74 8.99
N GLN A 111 3.28 16.49 8.52
CA GLN A 111 2.87 16.73 7.13
C GLN A 111 3.12 18.19 6.72
N ALA A 112 2.70 19.15 7.53
CA ALA A 112 2.89 20.57 7.23
C ALA A 112 4.38 20.97 7.18
N ARG A 113 5.22 20.41 8.07
CA ARG A 113 6.67 20.66 8.06
C ARG A 113 7.34 20.01 6.83
N LEU A 114 6.99 18.77 6.51
CA LEU A 114 7.52 18.03 5.37
C LEU A 114 7.21 18.73 4.05
N LEU A 115 5.98 19.27 3.93
CA LEU A 115 5.47 19.89 2.71
C LEU A 115 5.61 21.42 2.68
N LYS A 116 6.20 22.03 3.71
CA LYS A 116 6.44 23.48 3.81
C LYS A 116 7.09 24.08 2.55
N PRO A 117 8.11 23.46 1.92
CA PRO A 117 8.71 23.99 0.68
C PRO A 117 7.73 24.09 -0.49
N TRP A 118 6.63 23.34 -0.44
CA TRP A 118 5.58 23.30 -1.46
C TRP A 118 4.38 24.18 -1.11
N GLY A 119 4.51 25.06 -0.11
CA GLY A 119 3.48 26.01 0.30
C GLY A 119 2.44 25.46 1.26
N PHE A 120 2.57 24.19 1.69
CA PHE A 120 1.64 23.62 2.65
C PHE A 120 1.78 24.25 4.03
N ARG A 121 0.62 24.46 4.66
CA ARG A 121 0.46 24.89 6.04
C ARG A 121 -0.64 24.04 6.66
N ILE A 122 -0.73 23.97 7.98
CA ILE A 122 -1.82 23.28 8.69
C ILE A 122 -3.19 23.77 8.20
N SER A 123 -3.32 25.08 7.96
CA SER A 123 -4.55 25.67 7.43
C SER A 123 -4.90 25.16 6.03
N VAL A 124 -3.93 24.80 5.20
CA VAL A 124 -4.17 24.23 3.87
C VAL A 124 -4.63 22.78 4.00
N LEU A 125 -3.90 21.98 4.78
CA LEU A 125 -4.19 20.56 5.02
C LEU A 125 -5.59 20.32 5.58
N SER A 126 -6.17 21.28 6.32
CA SER A 126 -7.52 21.15 6.86
C SER A 126 -8.64 21.25 5.81
N GLY A 127 -8.35 21.64 4.56
CA GLY A 127 -9.36 21.72 3.51
C GLY A 127 -8.96 20.95 2.26
N ARG A 128 -9.81 19.98 1.87
CA ARG A 128 -9.60 19.15 0.67
C ARG A 128 -9.24 19.94 -0.59
N GLU A 129 -10.03 20.96 -0.92
CA GLU A 129 -9.83 21.75 -2.15
C GLU A 129 -8.49 22.48 -2.13
N ARG A 130 -8.15 23.12 -1.00
CA ARG A 130 -6.88 23.82 -0.84
C ARG A 130 -5.68 22.88 -0.89
N THR A 131 -5.82 21.66 -0.35
CA THR A 131 -4.80 20.62 -0.48
C THR A 131 -4.62 20.21 -1.94
N LEU A 132 -5.72 19.99 -2.67
CA LEU A 132 -5.68 19.63 -4.09
C LEU A 132 -5.00 20.71 -4.95
N ASP A 133 -5.24 22.00 -4.67
CA ASP A 133 -4.61 23.11 -5.38
C ASP A 133 -3.07 23.09 -5.32
N LEU A 134 -2.49 22.50 -4.27
CA LEU A 134 -1.05 22.41 -4.08
C LEU A 134 -0.44 21.05 -4.49
N LEU A 135 -1.26 20.03 -4.80
CA LEU A 135 -0.81 18.70 -5.23
C LEU A 135 -0.40 18.70 -6.71
N THR A 136 0.66 19.46 -7.00
CA THR A 136 1.25 19.59 -8.33
C THR A 136 1.99 18.34 -8.78
N VAL A 137 2.14 18.17 -10.10
CA VAL A 137 2.86 17.03 -10.70
C VAL A 137 4.27 16.82 -10.12
N PRO A 138 5.12 17.87 -9.94
CA PRO A 138 6.44 17.69 -9.34
C PRO A 138 6.38 17.28 -7.87
N LEU A 139 5.39 17.76 -7.11
CA LEU A 139 5.20 17.31 -5.73
C LEU A 139 4.82 15.83 -5.67
N LEU A 140 3.92 15.37 -6.55
CA LEU A 140 3.53 13.96 -6.60
C LEU A 140 4.72 13.05 -6.94
N GLU A 141 5.60 13.48 -7.85
CA GLU A 141 6.87 12.77 -8.15
C GLU A 141 7.79 12.74 -6.93
N GLN A 142 7.90 13.86 -6.22
CA GLN A 142 8.71 13.94 -5.01
C GLN A 142 8.19 13.02 -3.91
N LEU A 143 6.87 12.99 -3.69
CA LEU A 143 6.21 12.09 -2.76
C LEU A 143 6.46 10.62 -3.15
N ALA A 144 6.28 10.29 -4.42
CA ALA A 144 6.58 8.96 -4.94
C ALA A 144 8.02 8.51 -4.63
N GLY A 145 8.99 9.41 -4.85
CA GLY A 145 10.40 9.16 -4.54
C GLY A 145 10.73 9.08 -3.05
N TRP A 146 9.98 9.78 -2.18
CA TRP A 146 10.16 9.69 -0.73
C TRP A 146 9.62 8.39 -0.15
N PHE A 147 8.46 7.95 -0.61
CA PHE A 147 7.73 6.83 -0.03
C PHE A 147 7.87 5.52 -0.83
N TYR A 148 8.60 5.52 -1.95
CA TYR A 148 8.74 4.39 -2.88
C TYR A 148 7.40 3.83 -3.37
N VAL A 149 6.49 4.75 -3.72
CA VAL A 149 5.20 4.42 -4.34
C VAL A 149 5.23 4.73 -5.83
N ASP A 150 4.33 4.11 -6.59
CA ASP A 150 4.10 4.42 -7.99
C ASP A 150 3.53 5.84 -8.12
N VAL A 151 4.19 6.70 -8.91
CA VAL A 151 3.69 8.05 -9.19
C VAL A 151 2.38 8.00 -9.97
N ASP A 152 2.17 7.00 -10.83
CA ASP A 152 0.94 6.84 -11.56
C ASP A 152 -0.21 6.40 -10.65
N TRP A 153 0.08 5.77 -9.50
CA TRP A 153 -0.92 5.62 -8.46
C TRP A 153 -1.27 6.96 -7.82
N LEU A 154 -0.31 7.79 -7.45
CA LEU A 154 -0.66 9.14 -6.93
C LEU A 154 -1.43 10.00 -7.94
N ARG A 155 -1.19 9.80 -9.24
CA ARG A 155 -1.89 10.49 -10.34
C ARG A 155 -3.23 9.85 -10.72
N VAL A 156 -3.69 8.83 -10.02
CA VAL A 156 -4.96 8.12 -10.31
C VAL A 156 -4.97 7.48 -11.71
N ARG A 157 -3.81 6.99 -12.16
CA ARG A 157 -3.62 6.28 -13.44
C ARG A 157 -3.36 4.79 -13.25
N SER A 158 -2.79 4.41 -12.10
CA SER A 158 -2.57 3.02 -11.68
C SER A 158 -3.45 2.68 -10.49
N ALA A 159 -3.92 1.43 -10.40
CA ALA A 159 -4.64 0.93 -9.22
C ALA A 159 -3.68 0.50 -8.10
N CYS A 160 -2.43 0.17 -8.45
CA CYS A 160 -1.45 -0.42 -7.53
C CYS A 160 -0.53 0.67 -6.95
N PRO A 161 -0.46 0.87 -5.62
CA PRO A 161 0.42 1.85 -5.00
C PRO A 161 1.91 1.61 -5.19
N VAL A 162 2.36 0.41 -5.54
CA VAL A 162 3.78 0.09 -5.66
C VAL A 162 4.07 -0.53 -7.01
N CYS A 163 5.09 -0.02 -7.70
CA CYS A 163 5.64 -0.71 -8.87
C CYS A 163 6.31 -2.01 -8.41
N VAL A 164 5.84 -3.14 -8.94
CA VAL A 164 6.50 -4.43 -8.71
C VAL A 164 7.88 -4.37 -9.39
N PRO A 165 8.98 -4.66 -8.67
CA PRO A 165 10.30 -4.70 -9.28
C PRO A 165 10.32 -5.70 -10.43
N ASP A 166 10.88 -5.30 -11.58
CA ASP A 166 11.11 -6.20 -12.69
C ASP A 166 12.19 -7.24 -12.35
N GLY A 167 12.15 -8.42 -12.98
CA GLY A 167 13.18 -9.47 -12.83
C GLY A 167 13.00 -10.40 -11.62
N ASP A 168 14.00 -11.23 -11.36
CA ASP A 168 14.00 -12.16 -10.23
C ASP A 168 14.16 -11.41 -8.89
N GLY A 169 13.43 -11.82 -7.86
CA GLY A 169 13.56 -11.24 -6.53
C GLY A 169 14.99 -11.33 -5.99
N ALA A 170 15.71 -12.42 -6.20
CA ALA A 170 17.07 -12.58 -5.71
C ALA A 170 18.05 -11.55 -6.32
N ASP A 171 17.87 -11.24 -7.61
CA ASP A 171 18.64 -10.19 -8.28
C ASP A 171 18.32 -8.81 -7.71
N ASN A 172 17.04 -8.51 -7.51
CA ASN A 172 16.60 -7.28 -6.86
C ASN A 172 17.16 -7.13 -5.43
N TRP A 173 17.26 -8.24 -4.69
CA TRP A 173 17.83 -8.25 -3.35
C TRP A 173 19.33 -7.98 -3.35
N SER A 174 20.05 -8.45 -4.37
CA SER A 174 21.50 -8.21 -4.48
C SER A 174 21.80 -6.70 -4.60
N ALA A 175 20.93 -5.95 -5.29
CA ALA A 175 21.02 -4.51 -5.46
C ALA A 175 20.77 -3.71 -4.17
N VAL A 176 20.21 -4.34 -3.13
CA VAL A 176 20.02 -3.71 -1.80
C VAL A 176 21.35 -3.27 -1.21
N THR A 177 22.43 -4.02 -1.47
CA THR A 177 23.76 -3.70 -0.93
C THR A 177 24.27 -2.35 -1.41
N GLU A 178 24.08 -2.01 -2.69
CA GLU A 178 24.42 -0.69 -3.22
C GLU A 178 23.54 0.41 -2.61
N HIS A 179 22.23 0.16 -2.51
CA HIS A 179 21.33 1.14 -1.89
C HIS A 179 21.72 1.42 -0.43
N LEU A 180 22.05 0.38 0.35
CA LEU A 180 22.49 0.54 1.74
C LEU A 180 23.73 1.45 1.87
N ARG A 181 24.66 1.43 0.91
CA ARG A 181 25.84 2.33 0.91
C ARG A 181 25.50 3.78 0.61
N THR A 182 24.45 4.00 -0.18
CA THR A 182 23.98 5.35 -0.52
C THR A 182 23.07 5.96 0.54
N LEU A 183 22.59 5.15 1.50
CA LEU A 183 21.83 5.67 2.61
C LEU A 183 22.75 6.56 3.46
N PRO A 184 22.30 7.78 3.83
CA PRO A 184 23.10 8.62 4.70
C PRO A 184 23.42 7.85 5.98
N GLY A 185 24.70 7.76 6.32
CA GLY A 185 25.14 7.24 7.61
C GLY A 185 24.50 8.11 8.67
N VAL A 186 23.51 7.59 9.40
CA VAL A 186 22.91 8.31 10.52
C VAL A 186 23.93 8.27 11.65
N GLU A 187 24.93 9.16 11.60
CA GLU A 187 25.83 9.41 12.71
C GLU A 187 25.01 9.96 13.88
N GLY A 188 24.84 9.14 14.92
CA GLY A 188 24.22 9.53 16.18
C GLY A 188 22.75 9.15 16.31
N ALA A 189 22.47 8.31 17.32
CA ALA A 189 21.15 8.06 17.94
C ALA A 189 19.95 7.67 17.03
N GLY A 190 20.15 7.41 15.75
CA GLY A 190 19.12 6.93 14.84
C GLY A 190 18.75 5.45 15.06
N GLU A 191 17.49 5.11 14.85
CA GLU A 191 17.08 3.70 14.77
C GLU A 191 17.83 3.00 13.62
N PRO A 192 18.25 1.73 13.81
CA PRO A 192 18.98 1.00 12.78
C PRO A 192 18.11 0.82 11.53
N VAL A 193 18.79 0.73 10.38
CA VAL A 193 18.16 0.29 9.14
C VAL A 193 17.71 -1.16 9.31
N GLU A 194 16.47 -1.47 8.96
CA GLU A 194 15.92 -2.81 9.09
C GLU A 194 15.81 -3.50 7.73
N LEU A 195 16.46 -4.65 7.62
CA LEU A 195 16.22 -5.64 6.56
C LEU A 195 15.17 -6.62 7.04
N ILE A 196 13.97 -6.55 6.48
CA ILE A 196 12.82 -7.31 6.93
C ILE A 196 12.50 -8.39 5.90
N PHE A 197 12.73 -9.63 6.30
CA PHE A 197 12.37 -10.80 5.50
C PHE A 197 10.96 -11.24 5.87
N CYS A 198 10.10 -11.36 4.86
CA CYS A 198 8.68 -11.62 5.00
C CYS A 198 8.36 -13.02 4.47
N PHE A 199 7.60 -13.79 5.25
CA PHE A 199 7.30 -15.20 4.94
C PHE A 199 5.81 -15.47 5.02
N SER A 200 5.31 -16.35 4.17
CA SER A 200 3.99 -16.97 4.34
C SER A 200 4.15 -18.47 4.50
N ARG A 201 3.56 -19.04 5.56
CA ARG A 201 3.38 -20.49 5.70
C ARG A 201 1.90 -20.81 5.53
N ARG A 202 1.58 -21.80 4.70
CA ARG A 202 0.20 -22.28 4.55
C ARG A 202 -0.23 -23.09 5.76
N THR A 203 0.69 -23.89 6.32
CA THR A 203 0.46 -24.73 7.50
C THR A 203 1.69 -24.77 8.40
N THR A 204 1.49 -25.05 9.69
CA THR A 204 2.57 -25.20 10.66
C THR A 204 3.40 -26.45 10.32
N GLY A 205 4.68 -26.27 10.01
CA GLY A 205 5.60 -27.37 9.68
C GLY A 205 5.98 -27.47 8.19
N GLU A 206 5.28 -26.76 7.30
CA GLU A 206 5.69 -26.69 5.88
C GLU A 206 6.97 -25.86 5.69
N PRO A 207 7.84 -26.25 4.74
CA PRO A 207 9.02 -25.47 4.39
C PRO A 207 8.61 -24.13 3.78
N VAL A 208 9.45 -23.12 4.02
CA VAL A 208 9.30 -21.80 3.38
C VAL A 208 9.56 -21.97 1.89
N ARG A 209 8.62 -21.52 1.06
CA ARG A 209 8.74 -21.56 -0.41
C ARG A 209 9.13 -20.21 -0.99
N ASP A 210 8.43 -19.16 -0.59
CA ASP A 210 8.66 -17.82 -1.08
C ASP A 210 9.00 -16.89 0.09
N VAL A 211 9.92 -15.99 -0.16
CA VAL A 211 10.38 -14.99 0.80
C VAL A 211 10.31 -13.62 0.13
N GLY A 212 9.80 -12.63 0.85
CA GLY A 212 9.83 -11.23 0.46
C GLY A 212 10.92 -10.46 1.20
N LEU A 213 11.43 -9.39 0.59
CA LEU A 213 12.36 -8.47 1.26
C LEU A 213 11.82 -7.04 1.25
N CYS A 214 11.70 -6.47 2.44
CA CYS A 214 11.50 -5.04 2.66
C CYS A 214 12.75 -4.42 3.29
N LEU A 215 13.05 -3.19 2.91
CA LEU A 215 14.01 -2.32 3.60
C LEU A 215 13.22 -1.24 4.31
N ARG A 216 13.37 -1.13 5.64
CA ARG A 216 12.75 -0.07 6.44
C ARG A 216 13.81 0.80 7.09
N TYR A 217 13.68 2.11 6.94
CA TYR A 217 14.60 3.07 7.56
C TYR A 217 13.91 4.43 7.71
N ARG A 218 14.58 5.33 8.42
CA ARG A 218 14.14 6.71 8.57
C ARG A 218 14.91 7.60 7.62
N ARG A 219 14.18 8.36 6.80
CA ARG A 219 14.76 9.36 5.90
C ARG A 219 14.60 10.74 6.50
N PHE A 220 15.68 11.50 6.54
CA PHE A 220 15.62 12.91 6.89
C PHE A 220 15.30 13.73 5.64
N THR A 221 14.16 14.40 5.64
CA THR A 221 13.69 15.24 4.54
C THR A 221 13.33 16.61 5.09
N GLY A 222 14.18 17.60 4.82
CA GLY A 222 14.01 18.94 5.38
C GLY A 222 14.22 18.95 6.89
N GLU A 223 13.15 19.16 7.65
CA GLU A 223 13.16 19.16 9.14
C GLU A 223 12.42 17.93 9.72
N VAL A 224 11.94 17.02 8.87
CA VAL A 224 11.09 15.89 9.27
C VAL A 224 11.80 14.58 9.00
N THR A 225 11.68 13.67 9.97
CA THR A 225 12.14 12.30 9.82
C THR A 225 10.96 11.43 9.41
N VAL A 226 11.01 10.89 8.19
CA VAL A 226 9.93 10.11 7.61
C VAL A 226 10.28 8.62 7.67
N PRO A 227 9.40 7.75 8.20
CA PRO A 227 9.59 6.31 8.09
C PRO A 227 9.33 5.86 6.66
N VAL A 228 10.29 5.15 6.08
CA VAL A 228 10.24 4.71 4.70
C VAL A 228 10.35 3.19 4.66
N VAL A 229 9.53 2.56 3.82
CA VAL A 229 9.58 1.12 3.56
C VAL A 229 9.62 0.89 2.07
N ARG A 230 10.69 0.26 1.59
CA ARG A 230 10.84 -0.14 0.18
C ARG A 230 10.69 -1.64 0.04
N TRP A 231 9.91 -2.07 -0.95
CA TRP A 231 9.75 -3.46 -1.34
C TRP A 231 10.76 -3.83 -2.44
N TYR A 232 11.41 -5.00 -2.31
CA TYR A 232 12.38 -5.53 -3.29
C TYR A 232 11.91 -6.82 -3.97
N GLY A 233 10.64 -7.16 -3.84
CA GLY A 233 10.08 -8.34 -4.50
C GLY A 233 10.22 -9.63 -3.68
N MET A 234 9.65 -10.69 -4.25
CA MET A 234 9.71 -12.04 -3.72
C MET A 234 10.72 -12.89 -4.48
N ALA A 235 11.41 -13.76 -3.76
CA ALA A 235 12.29 -14.78 -4.32
C ALA A 235 11.89 -16.16 -3.81
N ALA A 236 12.06 -17.17 -4.66
CA ALA A 236 11.88 -18.56 -4.30
C ALA A 236 13.04 -19.03 -3.41
N TRP A 237 12.72 -19.59 -2.24
CA TRP A 237 13.67 -19.97 -1.21
C TRP A 237 14.45 -21.25 -1.51
N ASP A 238 13.87 -22.14 -2.31
CA ASP A 238 14.49 -23.39 -2.75
C ASP A 238 15.62 -23.17 -3.76
N VAL A 239 15.74 -21.97 -4.32
CA VAL A 239 16.82 -21.58 -5.22
C VAL A 239 18.11 -21.29 -4.41
N PRO A 240 19.24 -21.99 -4.67
CA PRO A 240 20.48 -21.79 -3.93
C PRO A 240 21.03 -20.36 -3.98
N TYR A 241 20.84 -19.67 -5.12
CA TYR A 241 21.25 -18.28 -5.29
C TYR A 241 20.50 -17.34 -4.34
N THR A 242 19.19 -17.52 -4.14
CA THR A 242 18.40 -16.76 -3.16
C THR A 242 18.98 -16.91 -1.75
N GLN A 243 19.35 -18.13 -1.37
CA GLN A 243 19.92 -18.41 -0.05
C GLN A 243 21.31 -17.79 0.11
N GLU A 244 22.11 -17.75 -0.97
CA GLU A 244 23.41 -17.07 -0.98
C GLU A 244 23.25 -15.55 -0.79
N VAL A 245 22.36 -14.92 -1.56
CA VAL A 245 22.07 -13.49 -1.43
C VAL A 245 21.52 -13.16 -0.04
N PHE A 246 20.62 -14.00 0.48
CA PHE A 246 20.12 -13.89 1.85
C PHE A 246 21.26 -13.92 2.89
N ARG A 247 22.14 -14.94 2.83
CA ARG A 247 23.28 -15.07 3.76
C ARG A 247 24.22 -13.88 3.67
N ARG A 248 24.46 -13.37 2.46
CA ARG A 248 25.24 -12.15 2.24
C ARG A 248 24.61 -10.92 2.90
N LEU A 249 23.31 -10.70 2.71
CA LEU A 249 22.59 -9.58 3.34
C LEU A 249 22.56 -9.71 4.87
N GLN A 250 22.33 -10.92 5.38
CA GLN A 250 22.35 -11.18 6.82
C GLN A 250 23.73 -10.93 7.44
N SER A 251 24.81 -11.19 6.70
CA SER A 251 26.18 -10.91 7.16
C SER A 251 26.47 -9.42 7.40
N LEU A 252 25.65 -8.52 6.84
CA LEU A 252 25.74 -7.07 7.05
C LEU A 252 25.07 -6.63 8.37
N ALA A 253 24.28 -7.49 9.01
CA ALA A 253 23.58 -7.14 10.24
C ALA A 253 24.57 -6.93 11.40
N CYS A 254 24.39 -5.81 12.09
CA CYS A 254 25.22 -5.37 13.21
C CYS A 254 24.50 -5.55 14.56
N GLY A 255 23.17 -5.70 14.55
CA GLY A 255 22.35 -5.94 15.73
C GLY A 255 21.39 -7.12 15.58
N SER A 256 21.08 -7.79 16.68
CA SER A 256 20.09 -8.87 16.76
C SER A 256 18.69 -8.32 16.50
N ALA A 257 17.73 -9.22 16.23
CA ALA A 257 16.32 -8.82 16.09
C ALA A 257 15.79 -8.05 17.32
N ARG A 258 16.34 -8.32 18.51
CA ARG A 258 16.02 -7.63 19.79
C ARG A 258 16.82 -6.35 20.03
N GLY A 259 17.75 -6.02 19.13
CA GLY A 259 18.59 -4.84 19.21
C GLY A 259 19.87 -4.99 20.01
N GLU A 260 20.22 -6.21 20.40
CA GLU A 260 21.51 -6.48 21.04
C GLU A 260 22.63 -6.34 20.00
N PRO A 261 23.74 -5.65 20.30
CA PRO A 261 24.84 -5.51 19.37
C PRO A 261 25.45 -6.89 19.08
N LEU A 262 25.49 -7.27 17.81
CA LEU A 262 26.18 -8.48 17.35
C LEU A 262 27.62 -8.15 16.95
N ARG A 263 27.81 -7.03 16.24
CA ARG A 263 29.08 -6.57 15.68
C ARG A 263 29.08 -5.05 15.53
N THR A 264 30.24 -4.44 15.47
CA THR A 264 30.36 -3.03 15.09
C THR A 264 30.01 -2.85 13.60
N PRO A 265 29.25 -1.81 13.24
CA PRO A 265 29.00 -1.48 11.84
C PRO A 265 30.31 -1.26 11.08
N SER A 266 30.37 -1.79 9.86
CA SER A 266 31.43 -1.44 8.92
C SER A 266 31.29 0.03 8.52
N GLU A 267 32.40 0.74 8.31
CA GLU A 267 32.40 2.13 7.81
C GLU A 267 31.64 2.28 6.48
N SER A 268 31.49 1.19 5.72
CA SER A 268 30.78 1.18 4.45
C SER A 268 29.26 1.09 4.55
N TYR A 269 28.68 0.84 5.73
CA TYR A 269 27.24 0.63 5.89
C TYR A 269 26.69 1.27 7.17
N PRO A 270 25.41 1.69 7.17
CA PRO A 270 24.75 2.09 8.41
C PRO A 270 24.60 0.90 9.38
N SER A 271 24.21 1.18 10.62
CA SER A 271 23.80 0.12 11.55
C SER A 271 22.58 -0.62 11.00
N ILE A 272 22.73 -1.92 10.72
CA ILE A 272 21.69 -2.76 10.11
C ILE A 272 21.18 -3.79 11.13
N ARG A 273 19.87 -4.01 11.13
CA ARG A 273 19.17 -5.04 11.89
C ARG A 273 18.35 -5.92 10.94
N CYS A 274 18.47 -7.24 11.06
CA CYS A 274 17.56 -8.14 10.37
C CYS A 274 16.33 -8.44 11.21
N ARG A 275 15.15 -8.42 10.58
CA ARG A 275 13.89 -8.88 11.17
C ARG A 275 13.20 -9.88 10.25
N TYR A 276 12.35 -10.69 10.85
CA TYR A 276 11.69 -11.80 10.20
C TYR A 276 10.22 -11.77 10.58
N PHE A 277 9.34 -11.55 9.61
CA PHE A 277 7.90 -11.46 9.86
C PHE A 277 7.14 -12.56 9.15
N ARG A 278 6.16 -13.10 9.87
CA ARG A 278 5.15 -13.97 9.28
C ARG A 278 3.99 -13.11 8.79
N LEU A 279 3.69 -13.22 7.52
CA LEU A 279 2.55 -12.60 6.86
C LEU A 279 1.53 -13.66 6.45
N SER A 280 0.27 -13.25 6.30
CA SER A 280 -0.73 -14.09 5.64
C SER A 280 -0.43 -14.22 4.14
N ALA A 281 -0.94 -15.28 3.51
CA ALA A 281 -0.85 -15.46 2.07
C ALA A 281 -1.43 -14.25 1.29
N ARG A 282 -2.52 -13.66 1.81
CA ARG A 282 -3.16 -12.48 1.20
C ARG A 282 -2.28 -11.22 1.31
N GLN A 283 -1.65 -10.99 2.46
CA GLN A 283 -0.71 -9.87 2.62
C GLN A 283 0.48 -10.01 1.66
N LEU A 284 1.07 -11.20 1.58
CA LEU A 284 2.21 -11.44 0.70
C LEU A 284 1.84 -11.34 -0.79
N GLN A 285 0.66 -11.82 -1.19
CA GLN A 285 0.13 -11.65 -2.54
C GLN A 285 -0.14 -10.17 -2.87
N GLY A 286 -0.65 -9.39 -1.92
CA GLY A 286 -0.85 -7.96 -2.10
C GLY A 286 0.47 -7.23 -2.36
N LEU A 287 1.53 -7.58 -1.59
CA LEU A 287 2.87 -7.01 -1.80
C LEU A 287 3.45 -7.41 -3.17
N SER A 288 3.33 -8.68 -3.56
CA SER A 288 3.90 -9.16 -4.83
C SER A 288 3.22 -8.57 -6.06
N ARG A 289 1.98 -8.09 -5.94
CA ARG A 289 1.24 -7.40 -7.00
C ARG A 289 1.25 -5.88 -6.88
N GLY A 290 1.91 -5.35 -5.85
CA GLY A 290 1.94 -3.92 -5.57
C GLY A 290 0.58 -3.33 -5.17
N GLU A 291 -0.38 -4.16 -4.74
CA GLU A 291 -1.75 -3.78 -4.38
C GLU A 291 -1.85 -3.09 -3.01
N ILE A 292 -0.80 -3.15 -2.19
CA ILE A 292 -0.79 -2.59 -0.83
C ILE A 292 0.55 -1.92 -0.52
N LEU A 293 0.50 -0.83 0.26
CA LEU A 293 1.70 -0.19 0.78
C LEU A 293 2.44 -1.13 1.76
N PRO A 294 3.76 -1.33 1.61
CA PRO A 294 4.51 -2.24 2.46
C PRO A 294 4.40 -1.89 3.95
N VAL A 295 4.42 -0.61 4.30
CA VAL A 295 4.29 -0.13 5.68
C VAL A 295 3.01 -0.62 6.36
N MET A 296 1.88 -0.67 5.63
CA MET A 296 0.59 -1.14 6.18
C MET A 296 0.65 -2.62 6.59
N VAL A 297 1.39 -3.43 5.82
CA VAL A 297 1.56 -4.86 6.10
C VAL A 297 2.52 -5.06 7.26
N LEU A 298 3.63 -4.32 7.30
CA LEU A 298 4.66 -4.44 8.33
C LEU A 298 4.25 -3.86 9.69
N ASN A 299 3.24 -2.98 9.74
CA ASN A 299 2.64 -2.52 10.99
C ASN A 299 1.69 -3.56 11.61
N HIS A 300 1.21 -4.52 10.80
CA HIS A 300 0.28 -5.57 11.23
C HIS A 300 0.68 -6.96 10.74
N PRO A 301 1.89 -7.45 11.08
CA PRO A 301 2.29 -8.82 10.77
C PRO A 301 1.46 -9.82 11.59
N LEU A 302 1.38 -11.08 11.15
CA LEU A 302 0.78 -12.16 11.94
C LEU A 302 1.64 -12.59 13.14
N GLY A 303 2.85 -12.04 13.26
CA GLY A 303 3.81 -12.31 14.31
C GLY A 303 5.25 -12.27 13.80
N GLU A 304 6.19 -12.32 14.75
CA GLU A 304 7.60 -12.53 14.42
C GLU A 304 7.83 -13.99 14.02
N TYR A 305 8.73 -14.17 13.05
CA TYR A 305 9.16 -15.48 12.59
C TYR A 305 10.55 -15.74 13.19
N PRO A 306 10.83 -16.93 13.76
CA PRO A 306 12.10 -17.19 14.45
C PRO A 306 13.33 -17.24 13.52
N GLY A 307 13.14 -17.03 12.21
CA GLY A 307 14.17 -17.15 11.19
C GLY A 307 14.00 -18.44 10.37
N ILE A 308 14.69 -18.50 9.24
CA ILE A 308 14.81 -19.73 8.45
C ILE A 308 16.08 -20.46 8.96
N PRO A 309 16.04 -21.78 9.18
CA PRO A 309 17.24 -22.55 9.52
C PRO A 309 18.32 -22.45 8.44
#